data_AF-A0AAD4L556-F1
#
_entry.id   AF-A0AAD4L556-F1
#
_cell.length_a   1.000
_cell.length_b   1.000
_cell.length_c   1.000
_cell.angle_alpha   90.00
_cell.angle_beta   90.00
_cell.angle_gamma   90.00
#
_symmetry.space_group_name_H-M   'P 1'
#
loop_
_entity.id
_entity.type
_entity.pdbx_description
1 polymer ?
#
loop_
_entity_poly.entity_id
_entity_poly.type
_entity_poly.pdbx_seq_one_letter_code
_entity_poly.pdbx_strand_id
1 'polypeptide(L)'
;MMMDNDDMAGDRDALGSTQEQDIGSSLGPTVTVHDGSSRQRRSKTFDAGAIVLGSEQSPVTFKSLEGPDQAENPTFRNFRARLAAWLTASLPQYEFSLAPGCTRVEFQDDDKITEYRSIKVCYESKVDWQQYLDYLYYNPDFHGHERRDVVILMTTEGFIFAELHFIFTTSVAGKIFVCPLDASTGPPRAKDKNLRLRRLRARRSMEFFFAQSIVRGAPVIQDFDRRGDYFLMDVVDHSGDLFIIRCNEIFGW
;
A
#
# COMPACT_ATOMS: atom_id res chain seq x y z
N MET A 1 -62.14 48.62 17.84
CA MET A 1 -63.41 48.00 17.41
C MET A 1 -63.35 46.56 17.89
N MET A 2 -64.03 46.29 19.02
CA MET A 2 -64.39 45.01 19.70
C MET A 2 -63.27 43.97 19.98
N MET A 3 -62.79 43.71 21.22
CA MET A 3 -63.43 43.04 22.42
C MET A 3 -63.74 41.55 22.13
N ASP A 4 -63.38 40.49 22.87
CA ASP A 4 -63.03 40.19 24.29
C ASP A 4 -62.13 38.90 24.33
N ASN A 5 -61.13 38.68 25.20
CA ASN A 5 -61.09 38.21 26.61
C ASN A 5 -62.04 37.10 27.08
N ASP A 6 -61.47 36.00 27.61
CA ASP A 6 -61.74 35.30 28.90
C ASP A 6 -61.14 33.87 28.84
N ASP A 7 -60.08 33.53 29.62
CA ASP A 7 -60.07 33.01 31.02
C ASP A 7 -60.78 31.64 31.19
N MET A 8 -60.36 30.62 31.95
CA MET A 8 -59.28 30.36 32.93
C MET A 8 -59.35 28.86 33.37
N ALA A 9 -58.26 28.36 33.99
CA ALA A 9 -58.13 27.19 34.91
C ALA A 9 -58.32 25.76 34.36
N GLY A 10 -57.64 24.70 34.81
CA GLY A 10 -56.63 24.48 35.86
C GLY A 10 -56.39 22.98 36.09
N ASP A 11 -55.29 22.67 36.77
CA ASP A 11 -54.94 21.45 37.54
C ASP A 11 -54.64 20.07 36.87
N ARG A 12 -53.35 19.69 37.05
CA ARG A 12 -52.82 18.44 37.65
C ARG A 12 -52.75 17.08 36.92
N ASP A 13 -51.52 16.56 37.01
CA ASP A 13 -51.06 15.19 37.27
C ASP A 13 -51.28 14.07 36.24
N ALA A 14 -50.17 13.51 35.74
CA ALA A 14 -49.67 12.18 36.14
C ALA A 14 -48.86 11.50 35.01
N LEU A 15 -47.64 11.08 35.38
CA LEU A 15 -46.76 10.18 34.64
C LEU A 15 -47.35 8.77 34.54
N GLY A 16 -47.15 8.11 33.41
CA GLY A 16 -47.43 6.68 33.23
C GLY A 16 -46.71 6.12 32.01
N SER A 17 -45.56 5.48 32.24
CA SER A 17 -44.81 4.66 31.28
C SER A 17 -45.36 3.24 31.24
N THR A 18 -45.42 2.60 30.07
CA THR A 18 -45.40 1.13 29.94
C THR A 18 -44.84 0.71 28.57
N GLN A 19 -44.08 -0.37 28.59
CA GLN A 19 -43.21 -0.96 27.58
C GLN A 19 -43.83 -2.29 27.06
N GLU A 20 -43.23 -2.87 26.02
CA GLU A 20 -43.23 -4.30 25.59
C GLU A 20 -44.22 -4.72 24.47
N GLN A 21 -43.71 -5.13 23.28
CA GLN A 21 -43.45 -6.51 22.77
C GLN A 21 -44.65 -7.04 21.94
N ASP A 22 -44.61 -7.87 20.89
CA ASP A 22 -43.62 -8.49 19.98
C ASP A 22 -44.44 -9.37 18.95
N ILE A 23 -43.81 -9.88 17.86
CA ILE A 23 -44.17 -11.09 17.05
C ILE A 23 -45.22 -11.04 15.88
N GLY A 24 -44.74 -11.15 14.62
CA GLY A 24 -44.89 -12.38 13.78
C GLY A 24 -45.89 -12.53 12.60
N SER A 25 -45.33 -12.69 11.37
CA SER A 25 -45.81 -13.47 10.17
C SER A 25 -47.08 -12.98 9.40
N SER A 26 -47.30 -13.13 8.08
CA SER A 26 -46.98 -14.20 7.11
C SER A 26 -47.43 -13.84 5.66
N LEU A 27 -46.76 -14.44 4.66
CA LEU A 27 -47.17 -14.78 3.25
C LEU A 27 -47.24 -13.72 2.12
N GLY A 28 -46.43 -13.96 1.06
CA GLY A 28 -46.46 -13.31 -0.25
C GLY A 28 -47.28 -14.04 -1.33
N PRO A 29 -47.02 -13.79 -2.64
CA PRO A 29 -46.48 -14.90 -3.45
C PRO A 29 -45.36 -14.53 -4.45
N THR A 30 -44.50 -15.54 -4.58
CA THR A 30 -43.46 -15.96 -5.53
C THR A 30 -43.59 -15.53 -7.01
N VAL A 31 -42.44 -15.13 -7.60
CA VAL A 31 -42.08 -15.40 -9.01
C VAL A 31 -40.62 -15.87 -9.09
N THR A 32 -40.42 -16.90 -9.90
CA THR A 32 -39.29 -17.84 -9.97
C THR A 32 -38.08 -17.34 -10.78
N VAL A 33 -36.94 -17.97 -10.47
CA VAL A 33 -35.56 -17.72 -10.88
C VAL A 33 -35.27 -18.04 -12.35
N HIS A 34 -34.40 -17.24 -12.98
CA HIS A 34 -33.41 -17.76 -13.93
C HIS A 34 -32.00 -17.38 -13.50
N ASP A 35 -31.18 -18.43 -13.41
CA ASP A 35 -29.81 -18.53 -12.92
C ASP A 35 -28.81 -17.89 -13.89
N GLY A 36 -27.86 -17.16 -13.31
CA GLY A 36 -26.79 -16.44 -13.99
C GLY A 36 -25.70 -16.10 -12.98
N SER A 37 -25.17 -17.12 -12.30
CA SER A 37 -24.04 -17.01 -11.37
C SER A 37 -22.79 -16.41 -12.06
N SER A 38 -22.56 -15.11 -11.89
CA SER A 38 -21.21 -14.56 -11.81
C SER A 38 -20.89 -14.29 -10.33
N ARG A 39 -20.34 -15.30 -9.64
CA ARG A 39 -19.63 -15.10 -8.36
C ARG A 39 -18.43 -14.19 -8.63
N GLN A 40 -18.61 -12.88 -8.56
CA GLN A 40 -17.52 -11.95 -8.33
C GLN A 40 -16.95 -12.28 -6.95
N ARG A 41 -15.90 -13.10 -6.92
CA ARG A 41 -15.00 -13.20 -5.77
C ARG A 41 -14.54 -11.78 -5.48
N ARG A 42 -15.11 -11.15 -4.44
CA ARG A 42 -14.52 -9.93 -3.86
C ARG A 42 -13.11 -10.30 -3.43
N SER A 43 -12.10 -9.86 -4.19
CA SER A 43 -10.70 -9.89 -3.77
C SER A 43 -10.65 -9.22 -2.40
N LYS A 44 -10.11 -9.89 -1.37
CA LYS A 44 -9.99 -9.25 -0.06
C LYS A 44 -8.87 -8.23 -0.20
N THR A 45 -9.22 -6.97 -0.01
CA THR A 45 -8.28 -5.85 0.00
C THR A 45 -7.81 -5.60 1.41
N PHE A 46 -6.52 -5.36 1.62
CA PHE A 46 -6.01 -4.86 2.90
C PHE A 46 -5.99 -3.34 2.84
N ASP A 47 -6.65 -2.67 3.77
CA ASP A 47 -6.74 -1.21 3.85
C ASP A 47 -5.94 -0.70 5.05
N ALA A 48 -5.03 0.23 4.79
CA ALA A 48 -4.21 0.91 5.77
C ALA A 48 -4.24 2.44 5.55
N GLY A 49 -5.44 3.00 5.38
CA GLY A 49 -5.67 4.43 5.22
C GLY A 49 -5.34 4.90 3.81
N ALA A 50 -4.15 5.47 3.61
CA ALA A 50 -3.68 5.93 2.30
C ALA A 50 -3.30 4.79 1.35
N ILE A 51 -3.16 3.56 1.85
CA ILE A 51 -2.68 2.40 1.09
C ILE A 51 -3.72 1.29 1.09
N VAL A 52 -4.03 0.78 -0.11
CA VAL A 52 -4.87 -0.41 -0.28
C VAL A 52 -4.12 -1.46 -1.09
N LEU A 53 -3.93 -2.65 -0.52
CA LEU A 53 -3.35 -3.80 -1.24
C LEU A 53 -4.46 -4.56 -1.98
N GLY A 54 -4.16 -4.97 -3.21
CA GLY A 54 -5.10 -5.68 -4.08
C GLY A 54 -4.44 -6.81 -4.86
N SER A 55 -5.24 -7.52 -5.66
CA SER A 55 -4.78 -8.69 -6.40
C SER A 55 -4.16 -9.75 -5.48
N GLU A 56 -4.89 -10.09 -4.42
CA GLU A 56 -4.51 -11.10 -3.43
C GLU A 56 -4.25 -12.45 -4.11
N GLN A 57 -3.11 -13.07 -3.79
CA GLN A 57 -2.74 -14.40 -4.24
C GLN A 57 -3.04 -15.45 -3.17
N SER A 58 -2.95 -16.72 -3.54
CA SER A 58 -3.08 -17.81 -2.56
C SER A 58 -1.93 -17.73 -1.56
N PRO A 59 -2.18 -17.84 -0.24
CA PRO A 59 -1.12 -17.80 0.75
C PRO A 59 -0.08 -18.91 0.52
N VAL A 60 1.19 -18.54 0.59
CA VAL A 60 2.34 -19.46 0.44
C VAL A 60 3.08 -19.59 1.77
N THR A 61 3.82 -20.68 1.97
CA THR A 61 4.66 -20.85 3.16
C THR A 61 6.05 -20.25 2.95
N PHE A 62 6.75 -19.87 4.02
CA PHE A 62 8.14 -19.44 3.91
C PHE A 62 9.03 -20.51 3.27
N LYS A 63 8.80 -21.78 3.62
CA LYS A 63 9.53 -22.91 3.00
C LYS A 63 9.35 -22.98 1.49
N SER A 64 8.13 -22.72 0.99
CA SER A 64 7.87 -22.69 -0.45
C SER A 64 8.51 -21.46 -1.11
N LEU A 65 8.51 -20.31 -0.42
CA LEU A 65 9.11 -19.08 -0.92
C LEU A 65 10.65 -19.19 -1.02
N GLU A 66 11.29 -19.90 -0.09
CA GLU A 66 12.75 -20.10 -0.03
C GLU A 66 13.21 -21.41 -0.71
N GLY A 67 12.32 -22.09 -1.43
CA GLY A 67 12.54 -23.43 -1.96
C GLY A 67 13.67 -23.57 -3.01
N PRO A 68 14.04 -24.81 -3.36
CA PRO A 68 15.20 -25.12 -4.20
C PRO A 68 15.10 -24.60 -5.65
N ASP A 69 13.90 -24.29 -6.15
CA ASP A 69 13.68 -23.64 -7.44
C ASP A 69 14.29 -22.21 -7.49
N GLN A 70 14.70 -21.66 -6.35
CA GLN A 70 15.37 -20.36 -6.24
C GLN A 70 16.89 -20.38 -6.52
N ALA A 71 17.48 -21.53 -6.88
CA ALA A 71 18.90 -21.60 -7.23
C ALA A 71 19.29 -20.61 -8.35
N GLU A 72 18.33 -20.24 -9.21
CA GLU A 72 18.51 -19.26 -10.29
C GLU A 72 18.21 -17.80 -9.86
N ASN A 73 17.49 -17.57 -8.75
CA ASN A 73 17.12 -16.23 -8.31
C ASN A 73 17.29 -16.07 -6.77
N PRO A 74 18.45 -15.59 -6.30
CA PRO A 74 18.77 -15.49 -4.86
C PRO A 74 18.01 -14.38 -4.12
N THR A 75 17.01 -13.75 -4.74
CA THR A 75 16.27 -12.59 -4.20
C THR A 75 15.63 -12.88 -2.84
N PHE A 76 15.01 -14.06 -2.68
CA PHE A 76 14.35 -14.46 -1.43
C PHE A 76 15.24 -15.36 -0.56
N ARG A 77 16.56 -15.37 -0.79
CA ARG A 77 17.49 -16.10 0.08
C ARG A 77 17.41 -15.58 1.52
N ASN A 78 17.19 -16.50 2.45
CA ASN A 78 17.01 -16.22 3.89
C ASN A 78 15.94 -15.14 4.16
N PHE A 79 14.92 -15.04 3.30
CA PHE A 79 13.84 -14.07 3.41
C PHE A 79 13.18 -14.10 4.80
N ARG A 80 12.84 -15.29 5.32
CA ARG A 80 12.23 -15.50 6.64
C ARG A 80 13.10 -14.91 7.76
N ALA A 81 14.39 -15.27 7.77
CA ALA A 81 15.32 -14.80 8.80
C ALA A 81 15.56 -13.29 8.71
N ARG A 82 15.67 -12.74 7.49
CA ARG A 82 15.85 -11.30 7.26
C ARG A 82 14.60 -10.51 7.65
N LEU A 83 13.41 -11.03 7.35
CA LEU A 83 12.14 -10.42 7.72
C LEU A 83 11.96 -10.40 9.25
N ALA A 84 12.26 -11.52 9.92
CA ALA A 84 12.22 -11.62 11.37
C ALA A 84 13.17 -10.61 12.05
N ALA A 85 14.42 -10.54 11.57
CA ALA A 85 15.41 -9.60 12.07
C ALA A 85 14.97 -8.14 11.84
N TRP A 86 14.48 -7.82 10.64
CA TRP A 86 13.98 -6.49 10.31
C TRP A 86 12.79 -6.10 11.20
N LEU A 87 11.78 -6.96 11.36
CA LEU A 87 10.64 -6.67 12.24
C LEU A 87 11.04 -6.48 13.69
N THR A 88 11.97 -7.29 14.19
CA THR A 88 12.48 -7.16 15.56
C THR A 88 13.13 -5.80 15.78
N ALA A 89 13.86 -5.29 14.79
CA ALA A 89 14.49 -3.97 14.86
C ALA A 89 13.52 -2.81 14.59
N SER A 90 12.54 -3.00 13.71
CA SER A 90 11.66 -1.93 13.24
C SER A 90 10.47 -1.69 14.15
N LEU A 91 9.81 -2.74 14.67
CA LEU A 91 8.58 -2.59 15.46
C LEU A 91 8.70 -1.62 16.65
N PRO A 92 9.79 -1.65 17.45
CA PRO A 92 9.95 -0.71 18.55
C PRO A 92 10.03 0.76 18.10
N GLN A 93 10.49 1.03 16.88
CA GLN A 93 10.58 2.38 16.33
C GLN A 93 9.21 2.97 15.97
N TYR A 94 8.22 2.11 15.73
CA TYR A 94 6.84 2.48 15.42
C TYR A 94 5.91 2.30 16.64
N GLU A 95 6.48 2.29 17.84
CA GLU A 95 5.76 2.14 19.12
C GLU A 95 4.99 0.81 19.26
N PHE A 96 5.23 -0.16 18.37
CA PHE A 96 4.70 -1.51 18.52
C PHE A 96 5.57 -2.30 19.49
N SER A 97 5.02 -2.55 20.68
CA SER A 97 5.66 -3.41 21.67
C SER A 97 5.49 -4.88 21.29
N LEU A 98 6.58 -5.63 21.37
CA LEU A 98 6.50 -7.10 21.36
C LEU A 98 5.76 -7.56 22.63
N ALA A 99 5.09 -8.71 22.55
CA ALA A 99 4.41 -9.29 23.70
C ALA A 99 5.39 -9.45 24.90
N PRO A 100 4.94 -9.28 26.15
CA PRO A 100 5.82 -9.38 27.32
C PRO A 100 6.62 -10.70 27.32
N GLY A 101 7.95 -10.60 27.40
CA GLY A 101 8.86 -11.75 27.34
C GLY A 101 9.35 -12.13 25.93
N CYS A 102 8.78 -11.55 24.86
CA CYS A 102 9.29 -11.72 23.50
C CYS A 102 10.35 -10.67 23.19
N THR A 103 11.59 -11.11 22.97
CA THR A 103 12.71 -10.24 22.58
C THR A 103 12.91 -10.16 21.07
N ARG A 104 12.31 -11.09 20.30
CA ARG A 104 12.43 -11.16 18.85
C ARG A 104 11.18 -11.75 18.20
N VAL A 105 10.95 -11.35 16.95
CA VAL A 105 9.97 -11.99 16.08
C VAL A 105 10.56 -13.28 15.55
N GLU A 106 9.80 -14.37 15.64
CA GLU A 106 10.17 -15.67 15.08
C GLU A 106 9.08 -16.12 14.11
N PHE A 107 9.51 -16.70 12.99
CA PHE A 107 8.63 -17.33 12.01
C PHE A 107 9.02 -18.79 11.87
N GLN A 108 8.04 -19.67 11.75
CA GLN A 108 8.23 -21.07 11.37
C GLN A 108 8.22 -21.23 9.85
N ASP A 109 8.77 -22.34 9.36
CA ASP A 109 8.82 -22.65 7.93
C ASP A 109 7.43 -22.77 7.29
N ASP A 110 6.47 -23.27 8.07
CA ASP A 110 5.08 -23.48 7.66
C ASP A 110 4.18 -22.25 7.86
N ASP A 111 4.72 -21.16 8.43
CA ASP A 111 3.99 -19.91 8.55
C ASP A 111 3.67 -19.36 7.16
N LYS A 112 2.45 -18.84 7.03
CA LYS A 112 1.90 -18.38 5.75
C LYS A 112 2.07 -16.89 5.57
N ILE A 113 2.40 -16.52 4.34
CA ILE A 113 2.49 -15.16 3.84
C ILE A 113 1.53 -15.02 2.66
N THR A 114 0.81 -13.90 2.61
CA THR A 114 -0.12 -13.63 1.51
C THR A 114 0.51 -12.59 0.59
N GLU A 115 0.78 -12.97 -0.66
CA GLU A 115 1.25 -12.06 -1.71
C GLU A 115 0.09 -11.22 -2.27
N TYR A 116 0.41 -9.99 -2.66
CA TYR A 116 -0.43 -9.08 -3.42
C TYR A 116 0.32 -8.62 -4.67
N ARG A 117 -0.39 -8.30 -5.74
CA ARG A 117 0.22 -7.86 -7.01
C ARG A 117 -0.07 -6.42 -7.39
N SER A 118 -0.85 -5.72 -6.56
CA SER A 118 -1.15 -4.31 -6.78
C SER A 118 -1.24 -3.55 -5.46
N ILE A 119 -0.80 -2.29 -5.47
CA ILE A 119 -0.98 -1.31 -4.40
C ILE A 119 -1.71 -0.11 -5.00
N LYS A 120 -2.74 0.35 -4.32
CA LYS A 120 -3.41 1.62 -4.59
C LYS A 120 -2.95 2.63 -3.52
N VAL A 121 -2.40 3.76 -3.93
CA VAL A 121 -1.84 4.80 -3.06
C VAL A 121 -2.63 6.09 -3.25
N CYS A 122 -3.33 6.53 -2.21
CA CYS A 122 -3.93 7.84 -2.13
C CYS A 122 -2.90 8.83 -1.57
N TYR A 123 -2.55 9.86 -2.31
CA TYR A 123 -1.58 10.87 -1.86
C TYR A 123 -2.09 12.28 -2.13
N GLU A 124 -1.61 13.26 -1.36
CA GLU A 124 -1.89 14.66 -1.58
C GLU A 124 -0.78 15.29 -2.41
N SER A 125 -1.13 15.95 -3.51
CA SER A 125 -0.18 16.68 -4.34
C SER A 125 0.24 17.97 -3.63
N LYS A 126 1.54 18.23 -3.57
CA LYS A 126 2.08 19.45 -2.96
C LYS A 126 1.89 20.71 -3.82
N VAL A 127 1.36 20.57 -5.03
CA VAL A 127 1.21 21.70 -5.97
C VAL A 127 -0.17 22.33 -5.87
N ASP A 128 -1.21 21.50 -5.89
CA ASP A 128 -2.61 21.95 -5.89
C ASP A 128 -3.37 21.54 -4.61
N TRP A 129 -2.71 20.79 -3.71
CA TRP A 129 -3.27 20.26 -2.47
C TRP A 129 -4.48 19.34 -2.68
N GLN A 130 -4.60 18.74 -3.88
CA GLN A 130 -5.64 17.78 -4.17
C GLN A 130 -5.17 16.35 -3.91
N GLN A 131 -6.14 15.47 -3.66
CA GLN A 131 -5.89 14.04 -3.50
C GLN A 131 -5.84 13.34 -4.86
N TYR A 132 -4.76 12.62 -5.09
CA TYR A 132 -4.51 11.81 -6.27
C TYR A 132 -4.35 10.34 -5.93
N LEU A 133 -4.33 9.54 -6.98
CA LEU A 133 -4.28 8.10 -6.85
C LEU A 133 -3.28 7.48 -7.81
N ASP A 134 -2.32 6.76 -7.23
CA ASP A 134 -1.40 5.91 -7.98
C ASP A 134 -1.81 4.44 -7.85
N TYR A 135 -1.83 3.76 -8.99
CA TYR A 135 -1.95 2.30 -9.07
C TYR A 135 -0.58 1.72 -9.41
N LEU A 136 -0.03 0.97 -8.47
CA LEU A 136 1.30 0.39 -8.54
C LEU A 136 1.18 -1.13 -8.65
N TYR A 137 2.02 -1.73 -9.46
CA TYR A 137 1.98 -3.15 -9.75
C TYR A 137 3.33 -3.82 -9.56
N TYR A 138 3.24 -5.04 -9.04
CA TYR A 138 4.26 -6.05 -9.16
C TYR A 138 3.63 -7.22 -9.92
N ASN A 139 4.09 -7.48 -11.15
CA ASN A 139 3.62 -8.59 -11.93
C ASN A 139 4.80 -9.42 -12.50
N PRO A 140 5.01 -10.65 -12.02
CA PRO A 140 6.08 -11.51 -12.52
C PRO A 140 5.89 -11.94 -13.98
N ASP A 141 4.66 -11.91 -14.50
CA ASP A 141 4.34 -12.28 -15.88
C ASP A 141 3.33 -11.30 -16.49
N PHE A 142 3.84 -10.21 -17.05
CA PHE A 142 3.11 -9.23 -17.84
C PHE A 142 3.51 -9.36 -19.30
N HIS A 143 2.70 -10.07 -20.09
CA HIS A 143 2.98 -10.38 -21.50
C HIS A 143 4.33 -11.09 -21.70
N GLY A 144 4.69 -12.05 -20.84
CA GLY A 144 5.95 -12.78 -20.92
C GLY A 144 7.17 -12.02 -20.36
N HIS A 145 6.94 -10.84 -19.77
CA HIS A 145 7.98 -10.03 -19.14
C HIS A 145 7.58 -9.63 -17.73
N GLU A 146 8.55 -9.58 -16.83
CA GLU A 146 8.32 -9.06 -15.49
C GLU A 146 8.11 -7.53 -15.54
N ARG A 147 7.06 -7.05 -14.87
CA ARG A 147 6.78 -5.63 -14.68
C ARG A 147 6.85 -5.29 -13.20
N ARG A 148 7.68 -4.29 -12.90
CA ARG A 148 7.84 -3.74 -11.55
C ARG A 148 7.73 -2.24 -11.63
N ASP A 149 6.78 -1.69 -10.89
CA ASP A 149 6.68 -0.24 -10.75
C ASP A 149 7.68 0.26 -9.69
N VAL A 150 8.11 1.50 -9.83
CA VAL A 150 9.02 2.18 -8.88
C VAL A 150 8.23 3.11 -7.99
N VAL A 151 8.64 3.17 -6.72
CA VAL A 151 7.98 3.93 -5.67
C VAL A 151 8.92 4.92 -5.02
N ILE A 152 8.34 5.99 -4.49
CA ILE A 152 9.00 6.91 -3.57
C ILE A 152 8.66 6.45 -2.15
N LEU A 153 9.68 6.16 -1.35
CA LEU A 153 9.55 5.74 0.04
C LEU A 153 10.00 6.87 0.96
N MET A 154 9.25 7.08 2.04
CA MET A 154 9.67 7.91 3.17
C MET A 154 10.41 7.05 4.20
N THR A 155 11.67 7.36 4.44
CA THR A 155 12.52 6.70 5.45
C THR A 155 12.86 7.68 6.56
N THR A 156 13.52 7.20 7.62
CA THR A 156 14.06 8.06 8.69
C THR A 156 15.15 9.00 8.21
N GLU A 157 15.84 8.67 7.11
CA GLU A 157 16.94 9.46 6.53
C GLU A 157 16.46 10.37 5.39
N GLY A 158 15.18 10.30 5.02
CA GLY A 158 14.59 11.06 3.91
C GLY A 158 13.95 10.17 2.86
N PHE A 159 13.76 10.72 1.66
CA PHE A 159 13.07 10.03 0.58
C PHE A 159 14.03 9.23 -0.30
N ILE A 160 13.65 8.00 -0.64
CA ILE A 160 14.39 7.16 -1.57
C ILE A 160 13.47 6.65 -2.68
N PHE A 161 14.07 6.32 -3.83
CA PHE A 161 13.40 5.59 -4.90
C PHE A 161 13.66 4.11 -4.74
N ALA A 162 12.66 3.26 -4.97
CA ALA A 162 12.83 1.81 -4.88
C ALA A 162 11.94 1.07 -5.89
N GLU A 163 12.47 0.00 -6.47
CA GLU A 163 11.73 -0.90 -7.37
C GLU A 163 10.98 -1.96 -6.54
N LEU A 164 9.69 -2.18 -6.82
CA LEU A 164 8.86 -3.16 -6.11
C LEU A 164 9.19 -4.59 -6.57
N HIS A 165 9.56 -5.46 -5.63
CA HIS A 165 9.86 -6.87 -5.92
C HIS A 165 8.87 -7.85 -5.31
N PHE A 166 8.24 -7.50 -4.19
CA PHE A 166 7.25 -8.35 -3.56
C PHE A 166 6.36 -7.51 -2.64
N ILE A 167 5.05 -7.74 -2.67
CA ILE A 167 4.09 -7.06 -1.81
C ILE A 167 3.37 -8.14 -1.04
N PHE A 168 3.31 -8.02 0.28
CA PHE A 168 2.77 -9.09 1.10
C PHE A 168 2.22 -8.62 2.43
N THR A 169 1.37 -9.45 3.03
CA THR A 169 0.95 -9.30 4.42
C THR A 169 1.40 -10.50 5.24
N THR A 170 1.80 -10.20 6.47
CA THR A 170 1.82 -11.18 7.57
C THR A 170 0.78 -10.76 8.62
N SER A 171 0.70 -11.44 9.76
CA SER A 171 -0.25 -11.13 10.85
C SER A 171 -0.27 -9.67 11.34
N VAL A 172 0.80 -8.91 11.10
CA VAL A 172 0.98 -7.58 11.71
C VAL A 172 0.58 -6.42 10.78
N ALA A 173 0.90 -6.49 9.47
CA ALA A 173 0.69 -5.37 8.53
C ALA A 173 1.06 -5.74 7.09
N GLY A 174 0.64 -4.90 6.13
CA GLY A 174 1.18 -4.85 4.77
C GLY A 174 2.63 -4.38 4.71
N LYS A 175 3.45 -5.13 3.97
CA LYS A 175 4.89 -4.92 3.81
C LYS A 175 5.24 -5.01 2.34
N ILE A 176 6.33 -4.36 2.00
CA ILE A 176 6.94 -4.42 0.68
C ILE A 176 8.38 -4.87 0.81
N PHE A 177 8.83 -5.62 -0.19
CA PHE A 177 10.21 -5.99 -0.41
C PHE A 177 10.66 -5.33 -1.69
N VAL A 178 11.71 -4.53 -1.61
CA VAL A 178 12.09 -3.61 -2.68
C VAL A 178 13.59 -3.63 -2.94
N CYS A 179 13.98 -3.19 -4.13
CA CYS A 179 15.35 -2.85 -4.45
C CYS A 179 15.52 -1.32 -4.42
N PRO A 180 16.20 -0.74 -3.42
CA PRO A 180 16.50 0.69 -3.42
C PRO A 180 17.34 1.12 -4.64
N LEU A 181 17.05 2.30 -5.19
CA LEU A 181 17.67 2.86 -6.39
C LEU A 181 18.61 4.06 -6.10
N ASP A 182 19.23 4.04 -4.92
CA ASP A 182 20.08 5.08 -4.34
C ASP A 182 21.59 4.73 -4.40
N ALA A 183 21.99 3.70 -5.16
CA ALA A 183 23.40 3.37 -5.30
C ALA A 183 24.18 4.47 -6.05
N SER A 184 25.48 4.59 -5.76
CA SER A 184 26.33 5.60 -6.40
C SER A 184 26.37 5.44 -7.92
N THR A 185 25.96 6.49 -8.64
CA THR A 185 25.97 6.55 -10.10
C THR A 185 27.32 6.99 -10.68
N GLY A 186 28.26 7.40 -9.82
CA GLY A 186 29.49 8.09 -10.22
C GLY A 186 29.26 9.57 -10.56
N PRO A 187 30.26 10.27 -11.13
CA PRO A 187 30.18 11.69 -11.44
C PRO A 187 29.05 12.01 -12.43
N PRO A 188 28.31 13.12 -12.25
CA PRO A 188 27.29 13.56 -13.19
C PRO A 188 27.88 13.76 -14.58
N ARG A 189 27.24 13.19 -15.60
CA ARG A 189 27.65 13.41 -16.99
C ARG A 189 27.18 14.78 -17.45
N ALA A 190 27.99 15.44 -18.27
CA ALA A 190 27.62 16.71 -18.88
C ALA A 190 26.29 16.61 -19.66
N LYS A 191 26.06 15.50 -20.37
CA LYS A 191 24.81 15.24 -21.10
C LYS A 191 23.60 15.13 -20.15
N ASP A 192 23.74 14.37 -19.07
CA ASP A 192 22.67 14.17 -18.08
C ASP A 192 22.29 15.53 -17.45
N LYS A 193 23.28 16.37 -17.12
CA LYS A 193 23.07 17.75 -16.63
C LYS A 193 22.37 18.64 -17.65
N ASN A 194 22.80 18.61 -18.91
CA ASN A 194 22.23 19.45 -19.98
C ASN A 194 20.78 19.08 -20.28
N LEU A 195 20.43 17.80 -20.16
CA LEU A 195 19.08 17.28 -20.39
C LEU A 195 18.23 17.21 -19.11
N ARG A 196 18.77 17.67 -17.96
CA ARG A 196 18.13 17.56 -16.64
C ARG A 196 17.68 16.14 -16.30
N LEU A 197 18.43 15.14 -16.78
CA LEU A 197 18.17 13.73 -16.49
C LEU A 197 18.76 13.39 -15.14
N ARG A 198 17.92 12.85 -14.24
CA ARG A 198 18.38 12.28 -12.98
C ARG A 198 18.54 10.78 -13.14
N ARG A 199 19.77 10.31 -12.97
CA ARG A 199 20.12 8.88 -13.00
C ARG A 199 19.92 8.27 -11.63
N LEU A 200 19.28 7.11 -11.57
CA LEU A 200 19.12 6.27 -10.39
C LEU A 200 19.86 4.95 -10.64
N ARG A 201 20.32 4.29 -9.57
CA ARG A 201 20.99 3.00 -9.71
C ARG A 201 20.54 2.03 -8.63
N ALA A 202 20.14 0.84 -9.05
CA ALA A 202 19.77 -0.24 -8.15
C ALA A 202 20.94 -0.64 -7.24
N ARG A 203 20.64 -0.78 -5.94
CA ARG A 203 21.52 -1.44 -4.99
C ARG A 203 21.54 -2.94 -5.24
N ARG A 204 22.61 -3.59 -4.78
CA ARG A 204 22.75 -5.06 -4.87
C ARG A 204 21.98 -5.80 -3.77
N SER A 205 21.34 -5.08 -2.86
CA SER A 205 20.63 -5.61 -1.70
C SER A 205 19.16 -5.22 -1.74
N MET A 206 18.30 -6.19 -1.42
CA MET A 206 16.87 -5.94 -1.20
C MET A 206 16.62 -5.53 0.25
N GLU A 207 15.60 -4.70 0.46
CA GLU A 207 15.23 -4.20 1.77
C GLU A 207 13.71 -4.29 2.00
N PHE A 208 13.33 -4.34 3.27
CA PHE A 208 11.94 -4.40 3.70
C PHE A 208 11.47 -3.02 4.16
N PHE A 209 10.25 -2.68 3.78
CA PHE A 209 9.57 -1.50 4.30
C PHE A 209 8.11 -1.84 4.61
N PHE A 210 7.50 -1.05 5.48
CA PHE A 210 6.04 -1.05 5.61
C PHE A 210 5.42 -0.45 4.36
N ALA A 211 4.31 -1.00 3.87
CA ALA A 211 3.65 -0.46 2.69
C ALA A 211 3.19 1.01 2.89
N GLN A 212 2.93 1.39 4.14
CA GLN A 212 2.60 2.77 4.55
C GLN A 212 3.73 3.78 4.34
N SER A 213 4.99 3.34 4.15
CA SER A 213 6.08 4.26 3.82
C SER A 213 6.06 4.73 2.37
N ILE A 214 5.22 4.13 1.51
CA ILE A 214 5.05 4.58 0.13
C ILE A 214 4.35 5.94 0.15
N VAL A 215 5.03 6.93 -0.41
CA VAL A 215 4.47 8.26 -0.63
C VAL A 215 3.62 8.26 -1.89
N ARG A 216 4.20 7.77 -3.00
CA ARG A 216 3.58 7.66 -4.33
C ARG A 216 4.44 6.83 -5.28
N GLY A 217 3.95 6.58 -6.49
CA GLY A 217 4.71 6.02 -7.61
C GLY A 217 5.70 7.02 -8.20
N ALA A 218 6.72 6.50 -8.86
CA ALA A 218 7.68 7.28 -9.63
C ALA A 218 7.83 6.74 -11.06
N PRO A 219 7.63 7.58 -12.10
CA PRO A 219 7.90 7.19 -13.47
C PRO A 219 9.41 7.11 -13.68
N VAL A 220 9.92 5.89 -13.87
CA VAL A 220 11.33 5.68 -14.24
C VAL A 220 11.42 4.87 -15.52
N ILE A 221 12.51 5.11 -16.26
CA ILE A 221 12.83 4.37 -17.48
C ILE A 221 14.19 3.71 -17.27
N GLN A 222 14.27 2.41 -17.53
CA GLN A 222 15.54 1.68 -17.48
C GLN A 222 16.50 2.18 -18.58
N ASP A 223 17.77 2.34 -18.26
CA ASP A 223 18.81 2.65 -19.24
C ASP A 223 19.01 1.43 -20.16
N PHE A 224 18.78 1.62 -21.47
CA PHE A 224 18.89 0.54 -22.46
C PHE A 224 20.31 -0.02 -22.57
N ASP A 225 21.33 0.81 -22.29
CA ASP A 225 22.73 0.40 -22.41
C ASP A 225 23.26 -0.26 -21.13
N ARG A 226 22.60 -0.05 -19.99
CA ARG A 226 23.13 -0.40 -18.66
C ARG A 226 22.05 -0.97 -17.75
N ARG A 227 22.08 -2.29 -17.58
CA ARG A 227 21.23 -2.97 -16.59
C ARG A 227 21.51 -2.41 -15.18
N GLY A 228 20.43 -2.04 -14.49
CA GLY A 228 20.46 -1.51 -13.13
C GLY A 228 20.64 0.01 -13.04
N ASP A 229 20.86 0.70 -14.16
CA ASP A 229 20.74 2.16 -14.24
C ASP A 229 19.33 2.52 -14.72
N TYR A 230 18.76 3.58 -14.15
CA TYR A 230 17.44 4.10 -14.50
C TYR A 230 17.52 5.62 -14.64
N PHE A 231 16.56 6.18 -15.34
CA PHE A 231 16.34 7.63 -15.41
C PHE A 231 14.98 7.96 -14.82
N LEU A 232 14.97 8.92 -13.90
CA LEU A 232 13.74 9.50 -13.39
C LEU A 232 13.16 10.44 -14.45
N MET A 233 11.86 10.27 -14.75
CA MET A 233 11.12 11.17 -15.61
C MET A 233 10.57 12.33 -14.76
N ASP A 234 11.32 13.42 -14.70
CA ASP A 234 10.88 14.68 -14.09
C ASP A 234 10.20 15.56 -15.16
N VAL A 235 8.97 15.21 -15.52
CA VAL A 235 8.18 15.94 -16.52
C VAL A 235 6.96 16.56 -15.85
N VAL A 236 6.86 17.88 -15.91
CA VAL A 236 5.66 18.61 -15.49
C VAL A 236 4.67 18.57 -16.65
N ASP A 237 3.57 17.83 -16.48
CA ASP A 237 2.45 17.93 -17.42
C ASP A 237 1.70 19.26 -17.23
N HIS A 238 1.10 19.77 -18.29
CA HIS A 238 0.34 21.03 -18.33
C HIS A 238 -0.96 20.94 -17.52
N SER A 239 -1.38 19.74 -17.15
CA SER A 239 -2.43 19.45 -16.17
C SER A 239 -1.99 19.59 -14.72
N GLY A 240 -0.70 19.82 -14.43
CA GLY A 240 -0.18 20.04 -13.08
C GLY A 240 0.03 18.79 -12.24
N ASP A 241 -0.46 17.60 -12.62
CA ASP A 241 -0.56 16.51 -11.62
C ASP A 241 -0.03 15.14 -12.04
N LEU A 242 0.23 14.92 -13.34
CA LEU A 242 0.55 13.57 -13.78
C LEU A 242 1.92 13.08 -13.28
N PHE A 243 2.94 13.93 -13.14
CA PHE A 243 4.28 13.48 -12.70
C PHE A 243 5.10 14.54 -11.97
N ILE A 244 4.46 15.42 -11.17
CA ILE A 244 5.24 16.36 -10.35
C ILE A 244 5.97 15.61 -9.25
N ILE A 245 7.17 15.16 -9.59
CA ILE A 245 8.26 14.95 -8.69
C ILE A 245 9.17 16.15 -8.91
N ARG A 246 8.76 17.34 -8.46
CA ARG A 246 9.68 18.49 -8.34
C ARG A 246 10.72 18.15 -7.29
N CYS A 247 11.63 17.25 -7.63
CA CYS A 247 12.47 16.52 -6.69
C CYS A 247 13.29 17.50 -5.86
N ASN A 248 13.76 18.56 -6.52
CA ASN A 248 14.61 19.58 -5.92
C ASN A 248 13.80 20.56 -5.06
N GLU A 249 12.58 20.93 -5.46
CA GLU A 249 11.75 21.87 -4.66
C GLU A 249 11.03 21.18 -3.50
N ILE A 250 10.60 19.93 -3.70
CA ILE A 250 9.79 19.18 -2.73
C ILE A 250 10.66 18.44 -1.72
N PHE A 251 11.85 18.00 -2.12
CA PHE A 251 12.70 17.16 -1.30
C PHE A 251 14.12 17.73 -1.08
N GLY A 252 14.45 18.90 -1.64
CA GLY A 252 15.68 19.66 -1.30
C GLY A 252 17.00 19.07 -1.84
N TRP A 253 16.97 18.32 -2.95
CA TRP A 253 18.15 17.69 -3.57
C TRP A 253 18.80 18.56 -4.64
#